data_AF-A0A3M1SJ44-F1
#
_entry.id   AF-A0A3M1SJ44-F1
#
_cell.length_a   1.000
_cell.length_b   1.000
_cell.length_c   1.000
_cell.angle_alpha   90.00
_cell.angle_beta   90.00
_cell.angle_gamma   90.00
#
_symmetry.space_group_name_H-M   'P 1'
#
loop_
_entity.id
_entity.type
_entity.pdbx_description
1 polymer ?
#
loop_
_entity_poly.entity_id
_entity_poly.type
_entity_poly.pdbx_seq_one_letter_code
_entity_poly.pdbx_strand_id
1 'polypeptide(L)'
;MKKAIVLTVVLAVALAFIGTALAVPPGKTVEFKGGAMGKVVFEGAKHAKAGLKCNNCHPKIFHMKKGADKITMKDIYAGKFCGTC
;
A
#
# COMPACT_ATOMS: atom_id res chain seq x y z
N MET A 1 11.97 -19.11 33.96
CA MET A 1 12.92 -18.88 32.85
C MET A 1 12.38 -19.31 31.48
N LYS A 2 11.95 -20.57 31.27
CA LYS A 2 11.42 -21.03 29.97
C LYS A 2 10.21 -20.24 29.45
N LYS A 3 9.24 -19.89 30.31
CA LYS A 3 8.05 -19.08 29.94
C LYS A 3 8.40 -17.65 29.53
N ALA A 4 9.42 -17.05 30.15
CA ALA A 4 9.88 -15.70 29.81
C ALA A 4 10.60 -15.68 28.45
N ILE A 5 11.41 -16.70 28.16
CA ILE A 5 12.07 -16.88 26.85
C ILE A 5 11.04 -17.14 25.74
N VAL A 6 10.01 -17.95 26.02
CA VAL A 6 8.93 -18.18 25.05
C VAL A 6 8.16 -16.89 24.78
N LEU A 7 7.83 -16.10 25.80
CA LEU A 7 7.12 -14.83 25.63
C LEU A 7 7.93 -13.80 24.84
N THR A 8 9.24 -13.69 25.09
CA THR A 8 10.10 -12.76 24.34
C THR A 8 10.28 -13.18 22.88
N VAL A 9 10.42 -14.48 22.62
CA VAL A 9 10.48 -15.01 21.24
C VAL A 9 9.16 -14.79 20.51
N VAL A 10 8.01 -15.08 21.13
CA VAL A 10 6.69 -14.84 20.54
C VAL A 10 6.47 -13.35 20.24
N LEU A 11 6.89 -12.45 21.14
CA LEU A 11 6.77 -11.01 20.94
C LEU A 11 7.68 -10.51 19.81
N ALA A 12 8.92 -10.99 19.73
CA ALA A 12 9.86 -10.64 18.67
C ALA A 12 9.36 -11.12 17.29
N VAL A 13 8.81 -12.33 17.23
CA VAL A 13 8.20 -12.88 16.01
C VAL A 13 6.96 -12.06 15.63
N ALA A 14 6.09 -11.72 16.57
CA ALA A 14 4.90 -10.88 16.29
C ALA A 14 5.27 -9.49 15.74
N LEU A 15 6.32 -8.86 16.27
CA LEU A 15 6.81 -7.55 15.81
C LEU A 15 7.37 -7.61 14.37
N ALA A 16 8.00 -8.72 13.97
CA ALA A 16 8.55 -8.89 12.63
C ALA A 16 7.48 -8.98 11.52
N PHE A 17 6.23 -9.34 11.85
CA PHE A 17 5.13 -9.48 10.89
C PHE A 17 4.27 -8.22 10.70
N ILE A 18 4.49 -7.15 11.48
CA ILE A 18 3.66 -5.93 11.41
C ILE A 18 3.89 -5.15 10.10
N GLY A 19 5.13 -5.15 9.59
CA GLY A 19 5.51 -4.33 8.43
C GLY A 19 4.94 -4.81 7.08
N THR A 20 4.72 -6.11 6.92
CA THR A 20 4.25 -6.69 5.64
C THR A 20 2.78 -6.47 5.36
N ALA A 21 1.98 -6.08 6.37
CA ALA A 21 0.55 -5.89 6.23
C ALA A 21 0.16 -4.55 5.55
N LEU A 22 1.09 -3.59 5.47
CA LEU A 22 0.77 -2.20 5.13
C LEU A 22 1.28 -1.74 3.75
N ALA A 23 2.28 -2.42 3.18
CA ALA A 23 2.84 -2.08 1.87
C ALA A 23 2.24 -2.95 0.76
N VAL A 24 2.27 -2.44 -0.48
CA VAL A 24 1.91 -3.21 -1.69
C VAL A 24 3.20 -3.58 -2.44
N PRO A 25 3.96 -4.58 -1.96
CA PRO A 25 5.18 -5.00 -2.64
C PRO A 25 4.87 -5.66 -4.00
N PRO A 26 5.89 -5.89 -4.84
CA PRO A 26 5.74 -6.71 -6.03
C PRO A 26 5.05 -8.04 -5.70
N GLY A 27 3.97 -8.39 -6.42
CA GLY A 27 3.15 -9.58 -6.19
C GLY A 27 1.95 -9.39 -5.25
N LYS A 28 1.75 -8.18 -4.70
CA LYS A 28 0.51 -7.81 -3.99
C LYS A 28 -0.26 -6.74 -4.77
N THR A 29 -1.58 -6.72 -4.57
CA THR A 29 -2.50 -5.78 -5.22
C THR A 29 -3.46 -5.18 -4.21
N VAL A 30 -3.98 -3.99 -4.52
CA VAL A 30 -5.05 -3.34 -3.76
C VAL A 30 -6.23 -3.09 -4.67
N GLU A 31 -7.37 -3.66 -4.33
CA GLU A 31 -8.62 -3.45 -5.08
C GLU A 31 -9.45 -2.32 -4.46
N PHE A 32 -9.96 -1.44 -5.31
CA PHE A 32 -10.91 -0.39 -4.98
C PHE A 32 -12.23 -0.67 -5.72
N LYS A 33 -13.35 -0.53 -5.00
CA LYS A 33 -14.67 -0.59 -5.62
C LYS A 33 -14.86 0.71 -6.42
N GLY A 34 -14.86 0.65 -7.75
CA GLY A 34 -15.02 1.82 -8.63
C GLY A 34 -16.47 2.09 -9.02
N GLY A 35 -17.43 1.64 -8.21
CA GLY A 35 -18.87 1.85 -8.46
C GLY A 35 -19.32 1.28 -9.80
N ALA A 36 -20.05 2.09 -10.57
CA ALA A 36 -20.62 1.70 -11.86
C ALA A 36 -19.57 1.39 -12.95
N MET A 37 -18.34 1.91 -12.82
CA MET A 37 -17.26 1.72 -13.80
C MET A 37 -16.44 0.44 -13.55
N GLY A 38 -16.84 -0.39 -12.57
CA GLY A 38 -16.17 -1.62 -12.22
C GLY A 38 -15.08 -1.46 -11.17
N LYS A 39 -14.33 -2.53 -10.91
CA LYS A 39 -13.26 -2.52 -9.90
C LYS A 39 -11.98 -1.89 -10.45
N VAL A 40 -11.28 -1.13 -9.62
CA VAL A 40 -9.94 -0.61 -9.92
C VAL A 40 -8.93 -1.44 -9.14
N VAL A 41 -7.92 -1.98 -9.82
CA VAL A 41 -6.87 -2.79 -9.20
C VAL A 41 -5.53 -2.07 -9.30
N PHE A 42 -4.95 -1.73 -8.15
CA PHE A 42 -3.59 -1.20 -8.06
C PHE A 42 -2.59 -2.34 -7.86
N GLU A 43 -1.54 -2.38 -8.67
CA GLU A 43 -0.48 -3.39 -8.61
C GLU A 43 0.87 -2.73 -8.37
N GLY A 44 1.49 -2.98 -7.21
CA GLY A 44 2.80 -2.41 -6.87
C GLY A 44 3.91 -2.90 -7.82
N ALA A 45 3.80 -4.12 -8.34
CA ALA A 45 4.76 -4.69 -9.29
C ALA A 45 4.87 -3.89 -10.59
N LYS A 46 3.75 -3.38 -11.12
CA LYS A 46 3.74 -2.59 -12.36
C LYS A 46 4.52 -1.29 -12.18
N HIS A 47 4.33 -0.63 -11.04
CA HIS A 47 5.03 0.61 -10.69
C HIS A 47 6.51 0.37 -10.40
N ALA A 48 6.85 -0.70 -9.67
CA ALA A 48 8.24 -1.08 -9.42
C ALA A 48 9.00 -1.41 -10.71
N LYS A 49 8.36 -2.10 -11.67
CA LYS A 49 8.93 -2.39 -13.00
C LYS A 49 9.15 -1.12 -13.83
N ALA A 50 8.35 -0.07 -13.61
CA ALA A 50 8.58 1.26 -14.18
C ALA A 50 9.70 2.06 -13.48
N GLY A 51 10.42 1.44 -12.53
CA GLY A 51 11.53 2.07 -11.81
C GLY A 51 11.10 2.94 -10.64
N LEU A 52 9.81 2.96 -10.29
CA LEU A 52 9.29 3.75 -9.18
C LEU A 52 9.56 3.07 -7.84
N LYS A 53 9.97 3.88 -6.87
CA LYS A 53 10.23 3.49 -5.49
C LYS A 53 9.10 3.98 -4.58
N CYS A 54 9.00 3.39 -3.39
CA CYS A 54 7.94 3.68 -2.42
C CYS A 54 7.81 5.18 -2.10
N ASN A 55 8.94 5.89 -2.02
CA ASN A 55 9.01 7.32 -1.69
C ASN A 55 8.65 8.25 -2.85
N ASN A 56 8.52 7.74 -4.09
CA ASN A 56 7.99 8.53 -5.20
C ASN A 56 6.51 8.84 -4.99
N CYS A 57 5.78 7.92 -4.34
CA CYS A 57 4.35 8.03 -4.10
C CYS A 57 4.01 8.38 -2.65
N HIS A 58 4.69 7.78 -1.67
CA HIS A 58 4.35 7.91 -0.27
C HIS A 58 5.32 8.83 0.50
N PRO A 59 4.81 9.62 1.46
CA PRO A 59 3.40 9.92 1.71
C PRO A 59 2.84 11.04 0.81
N LYS A 60 3.64 11.53 -0.15
CA LYS A 60 3.37 12.79 -0.87
C LYS A 60 2.12 12.77 -1.75
N ILE A 61 1.94 11.72 -2.53
CA ILE A 61 0.83 11.56 -3.49
C ILE A 61 -0.28 10.71 -2.87
N PHE A 62 0.09 9.66 -2.14
CA PHE A 62 -0.85 8.75 -1.49
C PHE A 62 -0.46 8.56 -0.02
N HIS A 63 -1.45 8.43 0.85
CA HIS A 63 -1.24 7.99 2.22
C HIS A 63 -1.01 6.47 2.24
N MET A 64 -0.18 5.99 3.17
CA MET A 64 0.05 4.55 3.38
C MET A 64 -1.13 3.89 4.13
N LYS A 65 -2.36 4.23 3.75
CA LYS A 65 -3.59 3.70 4.32
C LYS A 65 -4.66 3.65 3.23
N LYS A 66 -5.13 2.44 2.93
CA LYS A 66 -6.21 2.23 1.94
C LYS A 66 -7.45 3.06 2.32
N GLY A 67 -7.94 3.84 1.36
CA GLY A 67 -9.14 4.67 1.53
C GLY A 67 -8.95 5.93 2.37
N ALA A 68 -7.71 6.28 2.76
CA ALA A 68 -7.43 7.58 3.38
C ALA A 68 -7.53 8.73 2.38
N ASP A 69 -7.16 8.48 1.12
CA ASP A 69 -7.28 9.44 0.03
C ASP A 69 -8.65 9.34 -0.65
N LYS A 70 -9.37 10.47 -0.70
CA LYS A 70 -10.57 10.61 -1.53
C LYS A 70 -10.16 10.97 -2.95
N ILE A 71 -9.93 9.95 -3.76
CA ILE A 71 -9.54 10.10 -5.16
C ILE A 71 -10.79 10.30 -6.01
N THR A 72 -10.85 11.37 -6.78
CA THR A 72 -11.93 11.62 -7.76
C THR A 72 -11.38 11.60 -9.18
N MET A 73 -12.22 11.27 -10.17
CA MET A 73 -11.83 11.36 -11.57
C MET A 73 -11.45 12.80 -11.97
N LYS A 74 -12.07 13.80 -11.36
CA LYS A 74 -11.71 15.21 -11.56
C LYS A 74 -10.26 15.48 -11.16
N ASP A 75 -9.82 14.93 -10.01
CA ASP A 75 -8.44 15.09 -9.55
C ASP A 75 -7.45 14.35 -10.45
N ILE A 76 -7.82 13.16 -10.93
CA ILE A 76 -7.01 12.39 -11.88
C ILE A 76 -6.81 13.17 -13.18
N TYR A 77 -7.89 13.73 -13.75
CA TYR A 77 -7.81 14.58 -14.95
C TYR A 77 -7.04 15.89 -14.73
N ALA A 78 -6.95 16.35 -13.48
CA ALA A 78 -6.11 17.48 -13.10
C ALA A 78 -4.64 17.10 -12.82
N GLY A 79 -4.22 15.87 -13.14
CA GLY A 79 -2.84 15.40 -12.97
C GLY A 79 -2.47 14.99 -11.54
N LYS A 80 -3.45 14.72 -10.66
CA LYS A 80 -3.21 14.26 -9.29
C LYS A 80 -3.37 12.75 -9.17
N PHE A 81 -2.85 12.17 -8.09
CA PHE A 81 -2.97 10.74 -7.78
C PHE A 81 -2.48 9.89 -8.96
N CYS A 82 -3.38 9.06 -9.52
CA CYS A 82 -3.11 8.22 -10.68
C CYS A 82 -2.72 9.02 -11.93
N GLY A 83 -3.14 10.28 -12.04
CA GLY A 83 -2.81 11.15 -13.19
C GLY A 83 -1.43 11.81 -13.09
N THR A 84 -0.65 11.53 -12.04
CA THR A 84 0.69 12.11 -11.88
C THR A 84 1.72 11.51 -12.84
N CYS A 85 1.47 10.30 -13.36
CA CYS A 85 2.39 9.52 -14.19
C CYS A 85 1.65 8.67 -15.21
#